data_AF-A0A7K2MRT0-F1
#
_entry.id   AF-A0A7K2MRT0-F1
#
_cell.length_a   1.000
_cell.length_b   1.000
_cell.length_c   1.000
_cell.angle_alpha   90.00
_cell.angle_beta   90.00
_cell.angle_gamma   90.00
#
_symmetry.space_group_name_H-M   'P 1'
#
loop_
_entity.id
_entity.type
_entity.pdbx_description
1 polymer ?
#
loop_
_entity_poly.entity_id
_entity_poly.type
_entity_poly.pdbx_seq_one_letter_code
_entity_poly.pdbx_strand_id
1 'polypeptide(L)' 'DVIFGRAEPGGRLPTTWPAALTDAPVTRTRPDGAGRLDYDEGLHVGHRGWLRHHRTPAYWFGHGLGYTTWS' A
#
# COMPACT_ATOMS: atom_id res chain seq x y z
N ASP A 1 20.26 4.84 -14.58
CA ASP A 1 20.22 3.56 -15.30
C ASP A 1 18.84 3.12 -15.72
N VAL A 2 17.88 3.01 -14.80
CA VAL A 2 16.50 2.55 -15.10
C VAL A 2 15.84 3.34 -16.23
N ILE A 3 15.76 4.68 -16.15
CA ILE A 3 15.10 5.52 -17.19
C ILE A 3 15.65 5.27 -18.61
N PHE A 4 16.93 4.94 -18.73
CA PHE A 4 17.59 4.70 -20.02
C PHE A 4 17.70 3.20 -20.38
N GLY A 5 17.05 2.31 -19.63
CA GLY A 5 17.10 0.86 -19.86
C GLY A 5 18.45 0.21 -19.57
N ARG A 6 19.40 0.91 -18.94
CA ARG A 6 20.69 0.32 -18.53
C ARG A 6 20.54 -0.63 -17.33
N ALA A 7 19.42 -0.54 -16.62
CA ALA A 7 19.03 -1.46 -15.56
C ALA A 7 17.51 -1.69 -15.61
N GLU A 8 17.08 -2.90 -15.28
CA GLU A 8 15.66 -3.28 -15.25
C GLU A 8 14.97 -2.71 -13.99
N PRO A 9 13.76 -2.14 -14.08
CA PRO A 9 12.94 -1.84 -12.91
C PRO A 9 12.43 -3.13 -12.26
N GLY A 10 13.22 -3.68 -11.34
CA GLY A 10 12.87 -4.87 -10.57
C GLY A 10 12.07 -4.61 -9.29
N GLY A 11 11.77 -3.35 -8.98
CA GLY A 11 11.08 -2.96 -7.74
C GLY A 11 9.66 -3.50 -7.64
N ARG A 12 9.24 -3.82 -6.42
CA ARG A 12 7.88 -4.19 -6.05
C ARG A 12 7.45 -3.40 -4.82
N LEU A 13 6.21 -2.91 -4.81
CA LEU A 13 5.73 -2.05 -3.72
C LEU A 13 5.71 -2.81 -2.37
N PRO A 14 6.36 -2.30 -1.32
CA PRO A 14 6.32 -2.91 0.01
C PRO A 14 5.03 -2.56 0.77
N THR A 15 4.19 -1.66 0.24
CA THR A 15 2.92 -1.23 0.83
C THR A 15 1.85 -1.09 -0.25
N THR A 16 0.57 -1.09 0.15
CA THR A 16 -0.56 -0.80 -0.75
C THR A 16 -0.81 0.70 -0.80
N TRP A 17 -0.94 1.27 -1.99
CA TRP A 17 -1.10 2.71 -2.18
C TRP A 17 -2.56 3.08 -2.51
N PRO A 18 -3.19 3.94 -1.68
CA PRO A 18 -4.52 4.46 -2.00
C PRO A 18 -4.47 5.44 -3.18
N ALA A 19 -5.62 5.67 -3.82
CA ALA A 19 -5.79 6.80 -4.74
C ALA A 19 -5.90 8.12 -3.96
N ALA A 20 -6.64 8.12 -2.85
CA ALA A 20 -6.70 9.22 -1.89
C ALA A 20 -6.58 8.72 -0.44
N LEU A 21 -6.05 9.54 0.46
CA LEU A 21 -5.88 9.15 1.88
C LEU A 21 -7.18 8.64 2.52
N THR A 22 -8.32 9.20 2.13
CA THR A 22 -9.66 8.79 2.60
C THR A 22 -10.05 7.36 2.23
N ASP A 23 -9.42 6.79 1.21
CA ASP A 23 -9.69 5.42 0.77
C ASP A 23 -8.97 4.40 1.64
N ALA A 24 -7.86 4.82 2.26
CA ALA A 24 -7.00 3.94 3.03
C ALA A 24 -7.77 3.35 4.23
N PRO A 25 -7.60 2.04 4.50
CA PRO A 25 -8.33 1.37 5.58
C PRO A 25 -7.89 1.85 6.98
N VAL A 26 -6.67 2.39 7.09
CA VAL A 26 -6.11 2.91 8.34
C VAL A 26 -5.64 4.33 8.10
N THR A 27 -6.29 5.31 8.72
CA THR A 27 -5.99 6.75 8.59
C THR A 27 -5.72 7.44 9.92
N ARG A 28 -6.19 6.88 11.03
CA ARG A 28 -5.94 7.39 12.38
C ARG A 28 -4.62 6.84 12.92
N THR A 29 -3.54 7.59 12.73
CA THR A 29 -2.18 7.16 13.12
C THR A 29 -1.54 8.04 14.19
N ARG A 30 -2.33 8.94 14.80
CA ARG A 30 -1.89 9.86 15.85
C ARG A 30 -2.67 9.61 17.14
N PRO A 31 -2.02 9.70 18.31
CA PRO A 31 -2.71 9.61 19.59
C PRO A 31 -3.81 10.67 19.72
N ASP A 32 -4.84 10.35 20.50
CA ASP A 32 -5.89 11.26 20.90
C ASP A 32 -5.39 12.31 21.91
N GLY A 33 -6.28 13.21 22.35
CA GLY A 33 -5.96 14.26 23.32
C GLY A 33 -5.55 13.76 24.71
N ALA A 34 -5.80 12.48 25.02
CA ALA A 34 -5.35 11.82 26.24
C ALA A 34 -4.03 11.05 26.04
N GLY A 35 -3.43 11.11 24.84
CA GLY A 35 -2.18 10.44 24.50
C GLY A 35 -2.32 8.96 24.15
N ARG A 36 -3.54 8.47 23.87
CA ARG A 36 -3.80 7.07 23.53
C ARG A 36 -4.02 6.90 22.02
N LEU A 37 -3.46 5.82 21.44
CA LEU A 37 -3.72 5.43 20.05
C LEU A 37 -4.30 4.02 20.02
N ASP A 38 -5.59 3.91 19.76
CA ASP A 38 -6.29 2.64 19.63
C ASP A 38 -6.11 2.06 18.21
N TYR A 39 -5.69 0.81 18.13
CA TYR A 39 -5.48 0.05 16.89
C TYR A 39 -6.74 -0.77 16.55
N ASP A 40 -7.84 -0.08 16.24
CA ASP A 40 -9.14 -0.69 15.98
C ASP A 40 -9.15 -1.58 14.73
N GLU A 41 -8.19 -1.38 13.83
CA GLU A 41 -8.01 -2.19 12.63
C GLU A 41 -7.52 -3.62 12.93
N GLY A 42 -6.97 -3.86 14.12
CA GLY A 42 -6.41 -5.15 14.51
C GLY A 42 -5.38 -5.66 13.50
N LEU A 43 -5.57 -6.89 13.00
CA LEU A 43 -4.66 -7.52 12.04
C LEU A 43 -4.82 -7.03 10.59
N HIS A 44 -5.79 -6.14 10.34
CA HIS A 44 -6.18 -5.71 8.99
C HIS A 44 -5.42 -4.46 8.54
N VAL A 45 -4.10 -4.49 8.67
CA VAL A 45 -3.19 -3.41 8.23
C VAL A 45 -2.73 -3.65 6.78
N GLY A 46 -2.50 -2.57 6.03
CA GLY A 46 -2.04 -2.65 4.64
C GLY A 46 -3.03 -3.41 3.76
N HIS A 47 -2.53 -4.28 2.86
CA HIS A 47 -3.36 -5.02 1.90
C HIS A 47 -4.51 -5.82 2.56
N ARG A 48 -4.33 -6.29 3.81
CA ARG A 48 -5.37 -7.02 4.55
C ARG A 48 -6.58 -6.15 4.89
N GLY A 49 -6.35 -4.86 5.15
CA GLY A 49 -7.42 -3.89 5.34
C GLY A 49 -8.23 -3.69 4.07
N TRP A 50 -7.56 -3.52 2.94
CA TRP A 50 -8.22 -3.39 1.63
C TRP A 50 -9.08 -4.61 1.28
N LEU A 51 -8.57 -5.82 1.54
CA LEU A 51 -9.32 -7.06 1.35
C LEU A 51 -10.56 -7.14 2.26
N ARG A 52 -10.41 -6.81 3.56
CA ARG A 52 -11.53 -6.79 4.52
C ARG A 52 -12.64 -5.82 4.12
N HIS A 53 -12.27 -4.66 3.58
CA HIS A 53 -13.23 -3.63 3.19
C HIS A 53 -13.78 -3.79 1.76
N HIS A 54 -13.32 -4.81 1.02
CA HIS A 54 -13.70 -5.04 -0.38
C HIS A 54 -13.49 -3.79 -1.26
N ARG A 55 -12.37 -3.09 -1.06
CA ARG A 55 -12.00 -1.88 -1.81
C ARG A 55 -10.79 -2.13 -2.71
N THR A 56 -10.71 -1.36 -3.79
CA THR A 56 -9.60 -1.44 -4.74
C THR A 56 -8.66 -0.23 -4.55
N PRO A 57 -7.37 -0.46 -4.25
CA PRO A 57 -6.35 0.60 -4.18
C PRO A 57 -5.91 1.03 -5.58
N ALA A 58 -5.16 2.13 -5.66
CA ALA A 58 -4.50 2.52 -6.90
C ALA A 58 -3.41 1.50 -7.30
N TYR A 59 -2.62 1.05 -6.32
CA TYR A 59 -1.62 0.00 -6.51
C TYR A 59 -1.60 -0.96 -5.33
N TRP A 60 -1.69 -2.25 -5.62
CA TRP A 60 -1.62 -3.30 -4.61
C TRP A 60 -0.21 -3.46 -4.03
N PHE A 61 -0.14 -4.03 -2.82
CA PHE A 61 1.12 -4.56 -2.30
C PHE A 61 1.73 -5.53 -3.32
N GLY A 62 3.04 -5.42 -3.53
CA GLY A 62 3.75 -6.23 -4.52
C GLY A 62 3.58 -5.79 -5.98
N HIS A 63 2.84 -4.72 -6.27
CA HIS A 63 2.77 -4.20 -7.63
C HIS A 63 4.14 -3.67 -8.10
N GLY A 64 4.44 -3.91 -9.38
CA GLY A 64 5.59 -3.34 -10.07
C GLY A 64 5.61 -3.84 -11.51
N LEU A 65 5.96 -2.96 -12.44
CA LEU A 65 6.11 -3.29 -13.86
C LEU A 65 7.57 -3.63 -14.17
N GLY A 66 7.80 -4.18 -15.36
CA GLY A 66 9.11 -4.43 -15.95
C GLY A 66 9.12 -4.02 -17.42
N TYR A 67 10.29 -3.99 -18.04
CA TYR A 67 10.43 -3.79 -19.48
C TYR A 67 10.19 -5.08 -20.28
N THR A 68 10.21 -6.24 -19.62
CA THR A 68 9.91 -7.54 -20.23
C THR A 68 8.73 -8.25 -19.55
N THR A 69 8.33 -9.38 -20.12
CA THR A 69 7.24 -10.24 -19.65
C THR A 69 7.77 -11.56 -19.07
N TRP A 70 6.97 -12.19 -18.19
CA TRP A 70 7.31 -13.42 -17.47
C TRP A 70 6.07 -14.35 -17.48
N SER A 71 6.27 -15.66 -17.47
CA SER A 71 5.19 -16.69 -17.47
C SER A 71 5.45 -17.76 -16.42
#